data_AF-A0A0F9Q4Q5-F1
#
_entry.id   AF-A0A0F9Q4Q5-F1
#
_cell.length_a   1.000
_cell.length_b   1.000
_cell.length_c   1.000
_cell.angle_alpha   90.00
_cell.angle_beta   90.00
_cell.angle_gamma   90.00
#
_symmetry.space_group_name_H-M   'P 1'
#
loop_
_entity.id
_entity.type
_entity.pdbx_description
1 polymer ?
#
loop_
_entity_poly.entity_id
_entity_poly.type
_entity_poly.pdbx_seq_one_letter_code
_entity_poly.pdbx_strand_id
1 'polypeptide(L)'
;MRIPILVTLVLFQVFFVKGQTSLKEIDLKNGAYNVGFKHYTMIDSTRLYIIENDFNNQLVYRPIPVSIWYPAVIDNKNAKQITVLDYFHILK
;
A
#
# COMPACT_ATOMS: atom_id res chain seq x y z
N MET A 1 1.24 33.14 36.64
CA MET A 1 0.74 31.75 36.79
C MET A 1 -0.29 31.33 35.74
N ARG A 2 -1.12 32.23 35.17
CA ARG A 2 -2.18 31.84 34.21
C ARG A 2 -1.66 31.41 32.82
N ILE A 3 -0.65 32.11 32.31
CA ILE A 3 -0.06 31.85 30.97
C ILE A 3 0.60 30.46 30.86
N PRO A 4 1.47 30.01 31.78
CA PRO A 4 2.11 28.70 31.64
C PRO A 4 1.08 27.55 31.71
N ILE A 5 0.03 27.69 32.52
CA ILE A 5 -1.07 26.71 32.56
C ILE A 5 -1.75 26.62 31.19
N LEU A 6 -2.02 27.77 30.56
CA LEU A 6 -2.69 27.84 29.27
C LEU A 6 -1.84 27.22 28.15
N VAL A 7 -0.53 27.46 28.15
CA VAL A 7 0.43 26.86 27.21
C VAL A 7 0.50 25.34 27.38
N THR A 8 0.57 24.85 28.62
CA THR A 8 0.56 23.41 28.89
C THR A 8 -0.73 22.76 28.39
N LEU A 9 -1.88 23.44 28.57
CA LEU A 9 -3.18 22.95 28.11
C LEU A 9 -3.26 22.87 26.59
N VAL A 10 -2.71 23.86 25.87
CA VAL A 10 -2.63 23.86 24.40
C VAL A 10 -1.71 22.76 23.88
N LEU A 11 -0.52 22.59 24.47
CA LEU A 11 0.40 21.52 24.08
C LEU A 11 -0.16 20.13 24.37
N PHE A 12 -0.95 19.97 25.43
CA PHE A 12 -1.59 18.71 25.77
C PHE A 12 -2.62 18.25 24.72
N GLN A 13 -3.23 19.18 23.97
CA GLN A 13 -4.16 18.84 22.89
C GLN A 13 -3.49 18.08 21.74
N VAL A 14 -2.18 18.26 21.52
CA VAL A 14 -1.43 17.57 20.45
C VAL A 14 -1.47 16.05 20.61
N PHE A 15 -1.54 15.53 21.85
CA PHE A 15 -1.64 14.09 22.11
C PHE A 15 -2.98 13.46 21.71
N PHE A 16 -4.03 14.27 21.54
CA PHE A 16 -5.36 13.80 21.14
C PHE A 16 -5.64 13.98 19.65
N VAL A 17 -4.77 14.69 18.91
CA VAL A 17 -4.93 14.87 17.47
C VAL A 17 -4.51 13.60 16.75
N LYS A 18 -5.49 12.84 16.25
CA LYS A 18 -5.28 11.70 15.35
C LYS A 18 -5.03 12.19 13.92
N GLY A 19 -3.84 12.71 13.65
CA GLY A 19 -3.46 13.20 12.31
C GLY A 19 -3.02 12.10 11.34
N GLN A 20 -2.51 10.99 11.87
CA GLN A 20 -2.00 9.86 11.09
C GLN A 20 -2.69 8.57 11.55
N THR A 21 -3.40 7.91 10.65
CA THR A 21 -3.85 6.54 10.87
C THR A 21 -2.73 5.58 10.49
N SER A 22 -2.49 4.58 11.31
CA SER A 22 -1.60 3.49 10.95
C SER A 22 -2.20 2.71 9.79
N LEU A 23 -1.37 2.22 8.85
CA LEU A 23 -1.81 1.26 7.83
C LEU A 23 -2.49 0.02 8.42
N LYS A 24 -2.12 -0.36 9.65
CA LYS A 24 -2.74 -1.47 10.39
C LYS A 24 -4.14 -1.12 10.92
N GLU A 25 -4.41 0.16 11.12
CA GLU A 25 -5.67 0.70 11.68
C GLU A 25 -6.54 1.35 10.60
N ILE A 26 -6.30 1.00 9.33
CA ILE A 26 -7.03 1.57 8.20
C ILE A 26 -8.45 0.98 8.14
N ASP A 27 -9.43 1.76 8.57
CA ASP A 27 -10.85 1.37 8.56
C ASP A 27 -11.47 1.65 7.18
N LEU A 28 -11.07 0.85 6.19
CA LEU A 28 -11.58 0.98 4.83
C LEU A 28 -13.01 0.46 4.75
N LYS A 29 -13.92 1.31 4.26
CA LYS A 29 -15.29 0.90 3.92
C LYS A 29 -15.26 0.11 2.61
N ASN A 30 -15.72 -1.14 2.66
CA ASN A 30 -15.80 -2.00 1.47
C ASN A 30 -16.92 -1.52 0.53
N GLY A 31 -16.65 -1.60 -0.78
CA GLY A 31 -17.63 -1.30 -1.83
C GLY A 31 -18.65 -2.43 -2.04
N ALA A 32 -19.54 -2.23 -3.02
CA ALA A 32 -20.65 -3.16 -3.30
C ALA A 32 -20.22 -4.46 -4.01
N TYR A 33 -19.01 -4.54 -4.55
CA TYR A 33 -18.53 -5.66 -5.36
C TYR A 33 -17.36 -6.36 -4.70
N ASN A 34 -17.34 -7.68 -4.84
CA ASN A 34 -16.14 -8.48 -4.57
C ASN A 34 -15.11 -8.22 -5.67
N VAL A 35 -13.86 -8.02 -5.26
CA VAL A 35 -12.76 -7.67 -6.17
C VAL A 35 -11.75 -8.80 -6.21
N GLY A 36 -11.51 -9.33 -7.41
CA GLY A 36 -10.39 -10.20 -7.71
C GLY A 36 -9.12 -9.37 -7.90
N PHE A 37 -7.99 -9.94 -7.51
CA PHE A 37 -6.68 -9.32 -7.67
C PHE A 37 -5.72 -10.27 -8.36
N LYS A 38 -4.96 -9.74 -9.33
CA LYS A 38 -3.89 -10.46 -10.00
C LYS A 38 -2.66 -9.55 -10.12
N HIS A 39 -1.50 -10.07 -9.74
CA HIS A 39 -0.22 -9.41 -9.91
C HIS A 39 0.72 -10.29 -10.72
N TYR A 40 1.44 -9.69 -11.68
CA TYR A 40 2.48 -10.35 -12.46
C TYR A 40 3.45 -9.32 -13.04
N THR A 41 4.65 -9.76 -13.40
CA THR A 41 5.64 -8.90 -14.06
C THR A 41 5.69 -9.25 -15.54
N MET A 42 5.52 -8.24 -16.39
CA MET A 42 5.77 -8.35 -17.82
C MET A 42 7.15 -7.80 -18.16
N ILE A 43 7.81 -8.35 -19.18
CA ILE A 43 9.10 -7.84 -19.66
C ILE A 43 8.89 -7.13 -20.99
N ASP A 44 9.31 -5.87 -21.07
CA ASP A 44 9.44 -5.13 -22.32
C ASP A 44 10.87 -5.30 -22.85
N SER A 45 11.01 -6.14 -23.88
CA SER A 45 12.28 -6.45 -24.53
C SER A 45 12.76 -5.38 -25.52
N THR A 46 11.96 -4.34 -25.80
CA THR A 46 12.34 -3.28 -26.73
C THR A 46 13.25 -2.22 -26.10
N ARG A 47 13.39 -2.25 -24.76
CA ARG A 47 14.16 -1.27 -23.99
C ARG A 47 15.06 -1.96 -22.98
N LEU A 48 16.31 -1.52 -22.93
CA LEU A 48 17.27 -1.87 -21.89
C LEU A 48 17.32 -0.74 -20.85
N TYR A 49 17.41 -1.11 -19.58
CA TYR A 49 17.58 -0.16 -18.49
C TYR A 49 18.52 -0.74 -17.43
N ILE A 50 19.06 0.15 -16.60
CA ILE A 50 19.80 -0.19 -15.40
C ILE A 50 18.89 0.12 -14.22
N ILE A 51 18.75 -0.82 -13.29
CA ILE A 51 18.00 -0.59 -12.05
C ILE A 51 18.88 0.26 -11.13
N GLU A 52 18.51 1.52 -10.89
CA GLU A 52 19.33 2.45 -10.08
C GLU A 52 19.60 1.94 -8.65
N ASN A 53 18.69 1.15 -8.09
CA ASN A 53 18.82 0.57 -6.74
C ASN A 53 19.36 -0.87 -6.73
N ASP A 54 19.80 -1.41 -7.86
CA ASP A 54 20.41 -2.74 -7.93
C ASP A 54 21.95 -2.62 -7.90
N PHE A 55 22.61 -3.54 -7.21
CA PHE A 55 24.05 -3.48 -6.96
C PHE A 55 24.90 -3.90 -8.16
N ASN A 56 24.29 -4.52 -9.18
CA ASN A 56 24.99 -5.21 -10.26
C ASN A 56 25.24 -4.34 -11.51
N ASN A 57 24.66 -3.13 -11.60
CA ASN A 57 24.72 -2.24 -12.78
C ASN A 57 24.43 -2.96 -14.12
N GLN A 58 23.68 -4.05 -14.10
CA GLN A 58 23.43 -4.86 -15.28
C GLN A 58 22.35 -4.22 -16.15
N LEU A 59 22.59 -4.22 -17.46
CA LEU A 59 21.56 -3.88 -18.43
C LEU A 59 20.59 -5.05 -18.52
N VAL A 60 19.34 -4.78 -18.16
CA VAL A 60 18.25 -5.75 -18.20
C VAL A 60 17.11 -5.22 -19.06
N TYR A 61 16.29 -6.12 -19.61
CA TYR A 61 15.03 -5.73 -20.25
C TYR A 61 14.06 -5.19 -19.20
N ARG A 62 13.30 -4.15 -19.54
CA ARG A 62 12.46 -3.44 -18.57
C ARG A 62 11.34 -4.33 -18.02
N PRO A 63 11.36 -4.70 -16.72
CA PRO A 63 10.22 -5.30 -16.07
C PRO A 63 9.17 -4.23 -15.81
N ILE A 64 7.94 -4.63 -15.99
CA ILE A 64 6.75 -3.83 -15.79
C ILE A 64 5.87 -4.63 -14.82
N PRO A 65 5.89 -4.29 -13.51
CA PRO A 65 4.97 -4.90 -12.57
C PRO A 65 3.54 -4.45 -12.91
N VAL A 66 2.66 -5.41 -13.15
CA VAL A 66 1.25 -5.18 -13.50
C VAL A 66 0.38 -5.71 -12.37
N SER A 67 -0.51 -4.84 -11.88
CA SER A 67 -1.50 -5.16 -10.86
C SER A 67 -2.89 -4.88 -11.44
N ILE A 68 -3.76 -5.89 -11.43
CA ILE A 68 -5.11 -5.81 -11.99
C ILE A 68 -6.12 -6.09 -10.88
N TRP A 69 -7.07 -5.17 -10.72
CA TRP A 69 -8.27 -5.32 -9.90
C TRP A 69 -9.49 -5.42 -10.81
N TYR A 70 -10.34 -6.40 -10.58
CA TYR A 70 -11.52 -6.65 -11.42
C TYR A 70 -12.67 -7.22 -10.60
N PRO A 71 -13.95 -6.97 -10.97
CA PRO A 71 -15.08 -7.61 -10.32
C PRO A 71 -14.97 -9.13 -10.41
N ALA A 72 -15.12 -9.84 -9.30
CA ALA A 72 -14.98 -11.28 -9.25
C ALA A 72 -16.09 -11.93 -8.44
N VAL A 73 -16.49 -13.14 -8.85
CA VAL A 73 -17.38 -13.99 -8.06
C VAL A 73 -16.49 -14.88 -7.18
N ILE A 74 -16.75 -14.92 -5.88
CA ILE A 74 -16.03 -15.77 -4.94
C ILE A 74 -16.65 -17.17 -5.02
N ASP A 75 -16.05 -18.04 -5.81
CA ASP A 75 -16.64 -19.34 -6.14
C ASP A 75 -16.27 -20.45 -5.13
N ASN A 76 -15.37 -20.19 -4.18
CA ASN A 76 -14.82 -21.24 -3.31
C ASN A 76 -14.60 -20.79 -1.87
N LYS A 77 -14.98 -21.64 -0.91
CA LYS A 77 -14.76 -21.42 0.54
C LYS A 77 -13.27 -21.33 0.92
N ASN A 78 -12.39 -21.80 0.03
CA ASN A 78 -10.93 -21.82 0.22
C ASN A 78 -10.19 -20.73 -0.57
N ALA A 79 -10.89 -19.76 -1.17
CA ALA A 79 -10.22 -18.68 -1.88
C ALA A 79 -9.40 -17.83 -0.91
N LYS A 80 -8.08 -17.73 -1.16
CA LYS A 80 -7.17 -16.91 -0.36
C LYS A 80 -7.56 -15.43 -0.50
N GLN A 81 -8.19 -14.88 0.54
CA GLN A 81 -8.44 -13.45 0.62
C GLN A 81 -7.14 -12.74 0.97
N ILE A 82 -6.88 -11.64 0.28
CA ILE A 82 -5.78 -10.74 0.57
C ILE A 82 -6.35 -9.44 1.12
N THR A 83 -5.67 -8.88 2.12
CA THR A 83 -5.97 -7.55 2.62
C THR A 83 -5.25 -6.50 1.78
N VAL A 84 -5.67 -5.23 1.89
CA VAL A 84 -4.94 -4.10 1.28
C VAL A 84 -3.51 -4.02 1.82
N LEU A 85 -3.27 -4.45 3.07
CA LEU A 85 -1.94 -4.50 3.65
C LEU A 85 -1.05 -5.54 2.95
N ASP A 86 -1.60 -6.72 2.65
CA ASP A 86 -0.86 -7.77 1.92
C ASP A 86 -0.43 -7.30 0.52
N TYR A 87 -1.21 -6.43 -0.12
CA TYR A 87 -0.82 -5.81 -1.40
C TYR A 87 0.43 -4.92 -1.27
N PHE A 88 0.52 -4.10 -0.21
CA PHE A 88 1.71 -3.26 -0.01
C PHE A 88 2.99 -4.08 0.18
N HIS A 89 2.88 -5.33 0.65
CA HIS A 89 4.02 -6.23 0.75
C HIS A 89 4.48 -6.77 -0.61
N ILE A 90 3.61 -6.83 -1.62
CA ILE A 90 3.96 -7.27 -2.99
C ILE A 90 4.82 -6.22 -3.70
N LEU A 91 4.68 -4.94 -3.33
CA LEU A 91 5.43 -3.82 -3.93
C LEU A 91 6.84 -3.62 -3.35
N LYS A 92 7.18 -4.33 -2.27
CA LYS A 92 8.48 -4.22 -1.59
C LYS A 92 9.50 -5.16 -2.22
#